data_AF-X1S8V9-F1
#
_entry.id   AF-X1S8V9-F1
#
_cell.length_a   1.000
_cell.length_b   1.000
_cell.length_c   1.000
_cell.angle_alpha   90.00
_cell.angle_beta   90.00
_cell.angle_gamma   90.00
#
_symmetry.space_group_name_H-M   'P 1'
#
loop_
_entity.id
_entity.type
_entity.pdbx_description
1 polymer ?
#
loop_
_entity_poly.entity_id
_entity_poly.type
_entity_poly.pdbx_seq_one_letter_code
_entity_poly.pdbx_strand_id
1 'polypeptide(L)' 'MLKVRLNCPICGELMLAKSLEGHLEKVHELTGKVLIRLNPTHPYAHDPEEAE' A
#
# COMPACT_ATOMS: atom_id res chain seq x y z
N MET A 1 -6.65 -7.41 16.21
CA MET A 1 -5.73 -6.74 15.27
C MET A 1 -5.53 -7.64 14.05
N LEU A 2 -6.05 -7.25 12.89
CA LEU A 2 -5.91 -8.01 11.65
C LEU A 2 -4.44 -8.01 11.21
N LYS A 3 -3.82 -9.20 11.20
CA LYS A 3 -2.44 -9.40 10.70
C LYS A 3 -2.49 -9.56 9.19
N VAL A 4 -2.70 -8.45 8.47
CA VAL A 4 -2.67 -8.44 7.00
C VAL A 4 -1.22 -8.43 6.53
N ARG A 5 -0.88 -9.39 5.66
CA ARG A 5 0.40 -9.46 4.95
C ARG A 5 0.17 -9.08 3.50
N LEU A 6 1.14 -8.40 2.91
CA LEU A 6 1.12 -7.97 1.52
C LEU A 6 2.53 -7.99 0.94
N ASN A 7 2.63 -8.09 -0.37
CA ASN A 7 3.89 -8.01 -1.09
C ASN A 7 4.20 -6.55 -1.42
N CYS A 8 5.45 -6.14 -1.26
CA CYS A 8 5.90 -4.84 -1.74
C CYS A 8 5.71 -4.79 -3.26
N PRO A 9 5.07 -3.74 -3.80
CA PRO A 9 4.81 -3.61 -5.24
C PRO A 9 6.08 -3.34 -6.07
N ILE A 10 7.20 -2.99 -5.43
CA ILE A 10 8.45 -2.62 -6.12
C ILE A 10 9.40 -3.81 -6.18
N CYS A 11 9.62 -4.48 -5.05
CA CYS A 11 10.58 -5.59 -4.93
C CYS A 11 9.93 -6.97 -4.74
N GLY A 12 8.60 -7.03 -4.57
CA GLY A 12 7.86 -8.28 -4.38
C GLY A 12 7.95 -8.88 -2.96
N GLU A 13 8.65 -8.24 -2.03
CA GLU A 13 8.95 -8.78 -0.71
C GLU A 13 7.70 -8.90 0.17
N LEU A 14 7.48 -10.06 0.80
CA LEU A 14 6.31 -10.32 1.64
C LEU A 14 6.52 -9.72 3.03
N MET A 15 5.65 -8.80 3.43
CA MET A 15 5.72 -8.12 4.73
C MET A 15 4.35 -7.84 5.34
N LEU A 16 4.35 -7.36 6.57
CA LEU A 16 3.13 -6.90 7.23
C LEU A 16 2.71 -5.55 6.68
N ALA A 17 1.41 -5.33 6.55
CA ALA A 17 0.87 -4.07 6.04
C ALA A 17 1.39 -2.84 6.79
N LYS A 18 1.48 -2.94 8.13
CA LYS A 18 2.03 -1.89 9.00
C LYS A 18 3.51 -1.56 8.75
N SER A 19 4.25 -2.46 8.12
CA SER A 19 5.69 -2.32 7.86
C SER A 19 5.98 -1.84 6.44
N LEU A 20 4.96 -1.77 5.58
CA LEU A 20 5.12 -1.35 4.19
C LEU A 20 5.61 0.10 4.11
N GLU A 21 5.04 1.01 4.90
CA GLU A 21 5.41 2.43 4.88
C GLU A 21 6.91 2.61 5.17
N GLY A 22 7.37 2.09 6.31
CA GLY A 22 8.80 2.14 6.66
C GLY A 22 9.71 1.33 5.73
N HIS A 23 9.20 0.29 5.05
CA HIS A 23 9.95 -0.41 4.00
C HIS A 23 10.14 0.47 2.77
N LEU A 24 9.09 1.15 2.30
CA LEU A 24 9.17 2.06 1.16
C LEU A 24 10.13 3.22 1.44
N GLU A 25 10.11 3.76 2.67
CA GLU A 25 11.03 4.83 3.07
C GLU A 25 12.49 4.35 3.14
N LYS A 26 12.76 3.18 3.75
CA LYS A 26 14.14 2.74 4.02
C LYS A 26 14.80 2.00 2.86
N VAL A 27 14.03 1.23 2.09
CA VAL A 27 14.56 0.37 1.03
C VAL A 27 14.46 1.04 -0.33
N HIS A 28 13.45 1.90 -0.53
CA HIS A 28 13.20 2.55 -1.81
C HIS A 28 13.36 4.08 -1.75
N GLU A 29 13.72 4.65 -0.59
CA GLU A 29 13.86 6.10 -0.38
C GLU A 29 12.60 6.91 -0.79
N LEU A 30 11.45 6.24 -0.85
CA LEU A 30 10.19 6.82 -1.28
C LEU A 30 9.52 7.51 -0.09
N THR A 31 9.91 8.77 0.11
CA THR A 31 9.30 9.67 1.10
C THR A 31 8.18 10.48 0.43
N GLY A 32 6.95 9.96 0.45
CA GLY A 32 5.79 10.65 -0.13
C GLY A 32 4.54 9.78 -0.24
N LYS A 33 3.43 10.35 -0.74
CA LYS A 33 2.22 9.57 -1.08
C LYS A 33 2.54 8.62 -2.23
N VAL A 34 2.99 7.41 -1.92
CA VAL A 34 3.15 6.36 -2.91
C VAL A 34 1.75 5.89 -3.31
N LEU A 35 1.27 6.37 -4.46
CA LEU A 35 0.10 5.81 -5.13
C LEU A 35 0.48 4.43 -5.67
N ILE A 36 0.39 3.42 -4.81
CA ILE A 36 0.56 2.04 -5.25
C ILE A 36 -0.67 1.67 -6.08
N ARG A 37 -0.55 1.74 -7.40
CA ARG A 37 -1.52 1.11 -8.30
C ARG A 37 -1.27 -0.40 -8.29
N LEU A 38 -1.94 -1.08 -7.36
CA LEU A 38 -1.90 -2.54 -7.19
C LEU A 38 -2.40 -3.32 -8.42
N ASN A 39 -2.98 -2.65 -9.43
CA ASN A 39 -3.45 -3.29 -10.65
C ASN A 39 -3.57 -2.27 -11.81
N PRO A 40 -3.00 -2.49 -13.01
CA PRO A 40 -3.22 -1.63 -14.16
C PRO A 40 -4.68 -1.66 -14.68
N THR A 41 -5.46 -2.69 -14.34
CA THR A 41 -6.80 -2.93 -14.91
C THR A 41 -7.98 -2.55 -14.01
N HIS A 42 -7.76 -2.13 -12.76
CA HIS A 42 -8.87 -1.67 -11.91
C HIS A 42 -8.44 -0.57 -10.93
N PRO A 43 -8.78 0.71 -11.20
CA PRO A 43 -8.65 1.75 -10.19
C PRO A 43 -9.68 1.50 -9.08
N TYR A 44 -9.21 1.18 -7.88
CA TYR A 44 -10.07 1.18 -6.70
C TYR A 44 -10.37 2.64 -6.32
N ALA A 45 -11.61 3.07 -6.53
CA ALA A 45 -12.14 4.32 -5.99
C ALA A 45 -12.86 4.00 -4.68
N HIS A 46 -12.42 4.64 -3.59
CA HIS A 46 -13.13 4.60 -2.32
C HIS A 46 -14.10 5.78 -2.33
N ASP A 47 -15.37 5.53 -2.62
CA ASP A 47 -16.45 6.47 -2.32
C ASP A 47 -16.67 6.45 -0.80
N PRO A 48 -16.41 7.56 -0.08
CA PRO A 48 -16.85 7.64 1.31
C PRO A 48 -18.38 7.61 1.33
N GLU A 49 -18.95 6.63 2.04
CA GLU A 49 -20.37 6.57 2.32
C GLU A 49 -20.81 7.91 2.93
N GLU A 50 -21.71 8.59 2.24
CA GLU A 50 -22.27 9.88 2.65
C GLU A 50 -22.99 9.65 3.98
N ALA A 51 -22.40 10.16 5.06
CA ALA A 51 -23.07 10.22 6.35
C ALA A 51 -24.23 11.21 6.22
N GLU A 52 -25.43 10.69 6.51
CA GLU A 52 -26.75 11.32 6.48
C GLU A 52 -26.81 12.76 7.05
#